data_AF-H0E8P5-F1
#
_entry.id   AF-H0E8P5-F1
#
_cell.length_a   1.000
_cell.length_b   1.000
_cell.length_c   1.000
_cell.angle_alpha   90.00
_cell.angle_beta   90.00
_cell.angle_gamma   90.00
#
_symmetry.space_group_name_H-M   'P 1'
#
loop_
_entity.id
_entity.type
_entity.pdbx_description
1 polymer ?
#
loop_
_entity_poly.entity_id
_entity_poly.type
_entity_poly.pdbx_seq_one_letter_code
_entity_poly.pdbx_strand_id
1 'polypeptide(L)'
;MADETPKNETSDAPQPEVTPETPEVVEESPKADEAATTAEASASEEAADVQADDEVVADEVEDEAPAADEAPVAEHDHDHDHDHDHSHAAPVQQVRGGARADARRARRAQPVGEAPVVRAVAKYVRTTPRKARLIADLIRDKDVEQARAILAHSTRSAAQDWSKVLESAVANAENNHELIGDELRIKAVVADDGPTLKRFQPRAQGRAYRINKRTSHLTIQLTPKDEV
;
A
#
# COMPACT_ATOMS: atom_id res chain seq x y z
N MET A 1 68.82 -28.78 27.80
CA MET A 1 68.68 -27.98 29.03
C MET A 1 67.50 -27.07 28.74
N ALA A 2 66.28 -27.36 29.17
CA ALA A 2 65.84 -27.79 30.51
C ALA A 2 66.34 -26.75 31.56
N ASP A 3 65.48 -26.13 32.39
CA ASP A 3 64.18 -26.62 32.87
C ASP A 3 63.15 -25.52 33.24
N GLU A 4 61.94 -25.98 33.57
CA GLU A 4 60.91 -25.44 34.49
C GLU A 4 60.28 -24.03 34.33
N THR A 5 58.95 -24.05 34.17
CA THR A 5 57.99 -23.00 34.53
C THR A 5 57.69 -22.99 36.04
N PRO A 6 57.11 -21.92 36.59
CA PRO A 6 55.73 -22.05 37.10
C PRO A 6 54.83 -20.88 36.69
N LYS A 7 53.69 -21.15 36.06
CA LYS A 7 52.37 -21.19 36.72
C LYS A 7 52.04 -19.96 37.60
N ASN A 8 51.21 -19.07 37.07
CA ASN A 8 50.09 -18.54 37.84
C ASN A 8 48.83 -18.55 36.96
N GLU A 9 47.95 -19.51 37.23
CA GLU A 9 46.61 -19.59 36.68
C GLU A 9 45.71 -18.73 37.58
N THR A 10 45.17 -17.62 37.09
CA THR A 10 44.04 -16.94 37.74
C THR A 10 42.84 -17.04 36.82
N SER A 11 41.97 -17.98 37.17
CA SER A 11 40.68 -18.23 36.56
C SER A 11 39.76 -17.00 36.67
N ASP A 12 39.42 -16.43 35.51
CA ASP A 12 38.21 -15.60 35.40
C ASP A 12 37.01 -16.54 35.40
N ALA A 13 36.45 -16.78 36.59
CA ALA A 13 35.28 -17.64 36.76
C ALA A 13 34.01 -16.84 36.44
N PRO A 14 33.05 -17.41 35.68
CA PRO A 14 31.84 -16.69 35.31
C PRO A 14 30.97 -16.37 36.53
N GLN A 15 30.45 -15.14 36.58
CA GLN A 15 29.45 -14.73 37.57
C GLN A 15 28.18 -15.59 37.42
N PRO A 16 27.58 -16.09 38.51
CA PRO A 16 26.40 -16.95 38.45
C PRO A 16 25.12 -16.19 38.08
N GLU A 17 24.16 -16.93 37.54
CA GLU A 17 22.84 -16.48 37.11
C GLU A 17 22.00 -15.95 38.29
N VAL A 18 21.29 -14.83 38.11
CA VAL A 18 20.31 -14.32 39.07
C VAL A 18 19.06 -13.79 38.37
N THR A 19 18.18 -14.71 38.01
CA THR A 19 16.73 -14.53 37.78
C THR A 19 16.05 -15.88 38.11
N PRO A 20 14.75 -15.94 38.46
CA PRO A 20 13.76 -14.86 38.43
C PRO A 20 13.03 -14.59 39.75
N GLU A 21 12.69 -13.33 40.03
CA GLU A 21 11.52 -13.02 40.87
C GLU A 21 10.38 -12.56 39.96
N THR A 22 9.35 -13.40 39.90
CA THR A 22 8.06 -13.12 39.27
C THR A 22 7.29 -12.11 40.15
N PRO A 23 6.91 -10.92 39.66
CA PRO A 23 5.91 -10.12 40.35
C PRO A 23 4.54 -10.82 40.23
N GLU A 24 3.87 -10.99 41.36
CA GLU A 24 2.57 -11.67 41.45
C GLU A 24 1.48 -11.03 40.59
N VAL A 25 0.57 -11.89 40.13
CA VAL A 25 -0.71 -11.49 39.56
C VAL A 25 -1.59 -10.93 40.68
N VAL A 26 -1.88 -9.63 40.65
CA VAL A 26 -2.95 -9.05 41.46
C VAL A 26 -4.23 -9.02 40.61
N GLU A 27 -5.02 -10.07 40.71
CA GLU A 27 -6.45 -9.99 40.37
C GLU A 27 -7.18 -9.32 41.54
N GLU A 28 -7.79 -8.16 41.32
CA GLU A 28 -8.74 -7.58 42.28
C GLU A 28 -10.00 -7.06 41.60
N SER A 29 -10.99 -7.95 41.50
CA SER A 29 -12.43 -7.69 41.42
C SER A 29 -13.12 -9.05 41.61
N PRO A 30 -14.23 -9.16 42.37
CA PRO A 30 -15.28 -8.14 42.45
C PRO A 30 -15.79 -7.83 43.87
N LYS A 31 -16.54 -6.73 44.01
CA LYS A 31 -17.61 -6.67 45.03
C LYS A 31 -18.81 -5.87 44.54
N ALA A 32 -19.87 -6.59 44.22
CA ALA A 32 -21.21 -6.03 44.23
C ALA A 32 -21.78 -6.16 45.65
N ASP A 33 -22.35 -5.07 46.17
CA ASP A 33 -23.23 -5.10 47.34
C ASP A 33 -24.41 -4.17 47.00
N GLU A 34 -25.59 -4.75 46.83
CA GLU A 34 -26.85 -4.00 46.78
C GLU A 34 -27.24 -3.58 48.21
N ALA A 35 -27.73 -2.34 48.40
CA ALA A 35 -28.90 -2.07 49.26
C ALA A 35 -29.28 -0.57 49.28
N ALA A 36 -30.52 -0.31 48.81
CA ALA A 36 -31.51 0.63 49.35
C ALA A 36 -31.07 1.96 50.02
N THR A 37 -31.63 3.07 49.48
CA THR A 37 -32.61 3.85 50.26
C THR A 37 -33.62 4.56 49.35
N THR A 38 -34.83 4.76 49.84
CA THR A 38 -36.04 5.27 49.14
C THR A 38 -36.54 6.60 49.76
N ALA A 39 -37.61 7.18 49.18
CA ALA A 39 -38.28 8.47 49.51
C ALA A 39 -37.57 9.71 48.91
N GLU A 40 -38.23 10.79 48.45
CA GLU A 40 -39.66 11.17 48.28
C GLU A 40 -39.72 12.32 47.22
N ALA A 41 -40.84 12.83 46.65
CA ALA A 41 -42.29 12.67 46.85
C ALA A 41 -43.08 12.94 45.54
N SER A 42 -44.42 13.00 45.60
CA SER A 42 -45.35 13.19 44.46
C SER A 42 -45.63 14.66 44.07
N ALA A 43 -46.01 14.89 42.80
CA ALA A 43 -46.87 16.00 42.36
C ALA A 43 -47.66 15.57 41.09
N SER A 44 -48.88 16.08 40.92
CA SER A 44 -49.91 15.53 40.01
C SER A 44 -50.34 16.46 38.86
N GLU A 45 -51.06 15.87 37.90
CA GLU A 45 -52.05 16.47 36.96
C GLU A 45 -51.67 17.70 36.11
N GLU A 46 -51.74 17.56 34.78
CA GLU A 46 -52.87 18.08 34.00
C GLU A 46 -52.95 17.35 32.64
N ALA A 47 -54.12 17.28 32.00
CA ALA A 47 -54.35 16.59 30.73
C ALA A 47 -54.87 17.56 29.66
N ALA A 48 -54.42 17.39 28.40
CA ALA A 48 -55.08 17.95 27.23
C ALA A 48 -54.86 17.05 26.00
N ASP A 49 -55.95 16.79 25.30
CA ASP A 49 -56.08 15.98 24.08
C ASP A 49 -56.10 16.89 22.84
N VAL A 50 -55.43 16.49 21.76
CA VAL A 50 -55.82 16.83 20.37
C VAL A 50 -55.41 15.69 19.44
N GLN A 51 -56.37 14.90 18.97
CA GLN A 51 -56.26 14.16 17.72
C GLN A 51 -56.76 15.03 16.56
N ALA A 52 -56.04 15.05 15.43
CA ALA A 52 -56.59 15.37 14.12
C ALA A 52 -55.70 14.79 13.02
N ASP A 53 -56.32 14.02 12.13
CA ASP A 53 -55.75 13.37 10.96
C ASP A 53 -55.40 14.37 9.83
N ASP A 54 -54.49 14.00 8.93
CA ASP A 54 -54.66 14.32 7.50
C ASP A 54 -53.95 13.28 6.61
N GLU A 55 -54.40 13.18 5.35
CA GLU A 55 -54.24 11.99 4.51
C GLU A 55 -52.95 11.88 3.66
N VAL A 56 -52.53 10.63 3.48
CA VAL A 56 -52.22 9.98 2.19
C VAL A 56 -51.91 10.87 0.97
N VAL A 57 -50.70 10.73 0.42
CA VAL A 57 -50.51 10.47 -1.03
C VAL A 57 -49.38 9.45 -1.21
N ALA A 58 -49.72 8.29 -1.77
CA ALA A 58 -48.76 7.47 -2.49
C ALA A 58 -48.74 7.94 -3.95
N ASP A 59 -47.56 8.09 -4.55
CA ASP A 59 -47.42 8.39 -5.97
C ASP A 59 -46.64 7.25 -6.63
N GLU A 60 -47.39 6.35 -7.27
CA GLU A 60 -46.85 5.47 -8.29
C GLU A 60 -46.77 6.27 -9.59
N VAL A 61 -45.58 6.33 -10.21
CA VAL A 61 -45.44 6.77 -11.60
C VAL A 61 -44.77 5.63 -12.36
N GLU A 62 -45.57 4.95 -13.19
CA GLU A 62 -45.08 4.02 -14.19
C GLU A 62 -44.39 4.76 -15.35
N ASP A 63 -43.45 4.05 -15.98
CA ASP A 63 -43.01 4.17 -17.38
C ASP A 63 -42.93 5.55 -18.06
N GLU A 64 -41.69 6.02 -18.30
CA GLU A 64 -41.33 6.42 -19.67
C GLU A 64 -39.83 6.19 -19.95
N ALA A 65 -39.53 5.27 -20.88
CA ALA A 65 -38.18 5.02 -21.35
C ALA A 65 -37.80 5.95 -22.51
N PRO A 66 -36.71 6.75 -22.43
CA PRO A 66 -36.17 7.44 -23.59
C PRO A 66 -35.16 6.57 -24.35
N ALA A 67 -35.60 6.20 -25.54
CA ALA A 67 -34.85 5.95 -26.78
C ALA A 67 -33.31 5.87 -26.75
N ALA A 68 -32.80 4.88 -27.48
CA ALA A 68 -31.45 4.92 -28.02
C ALA A 68 -31.28 6.13 -28.97
N ASP A 69 -30.27 6.97 -28.71
CA ASP A 69 -29.70 7.86 -29.72
C ASP A 69 -28.28 7.34 -30.04
N GLU A 70 -28.21 6.59 -31.14
CA GLU A 70 -26.99 6.07 -31.73
C GLU A 70 -26.23 7.22 -32.37
N ALA A 71 -25.41 7.91 -31.57
CA ALA A 71 -24.61 9.05 -32.05
C ALA A 71 -23.79 8.64 -33.29
N PRO A 72 -24.05 9.23 -34.47
CA PRO A 72 -23.38 8.82 -35.70
C PRO A 72 -21.89 9.10 -35.59
N VAL A 73 -21.10 8.07 -35.86
CA VAL A 73 -19.64 8.17 -35.96
C VAL A 73 -19.32 9.22 -37.02
N ALA A 74 -18.68 10.32 -36.63
CA ALA A 74 -18.31 11.36 -37.57
C ALA A 74 -17.34 10.78 -38.62
N GLU A 75 -17.74 10.83 -39.88
CA GLU A 75 -16.92 10.44 -41.02
C GLU A 75 -15.60 11.22 -40.97
N HIS A 76 -14.50 10.49 -40.82
CA HIS A 76 -13.16 11.07 -40.74
C HIS A 76 -12.47 10.88 -42.09
N ASP A 77 -13.02 11.51 -43.13
CA ASP A 77 -12.34 11.68 -44.41
C ASP A 77 -11.17 12.66 -44.24
N HIS A 78 -10.07 12.12 -43.71
CA HIS A 78 -8.75 12.69 -43.90
C HIS A 78 -8.17 12.11 -45.19
N ASP A 79 -8.42 12.79 -46.30
CA ASP A 79 -7.58 12.69 -47.50
C ASP A 79 -6.15 13.10 -47.12
N HIS A 80 -5.36 12.13 -46.68
CA HIS A 80 -3.91 12.25 -46.54
C HIS A 80 -3.26 11.78 -47.83
N ASP A 81 -3.28 12.63 -48.85
CA ASP A 81 -2.32 12.58 -49.94
C ASP A 81 -0.91 12.80 -49.38
N HIS A 82 -0.30 11.71 -48.94
CA HIS A 82 1.13 11.62 -48.68
C HIS A 82 1.75 10.79 -49.81
N ASP A 83 1.96 11.47 -50.94
CA ASP A 83 2.98 11.07 -51.92
C ASP A 83 4.34 11.08 -51.22
N HIS A 84 4.72 9.94 -50.67
CA HIS A 84 6.07 9.66 -50.21
C HIS A 84 6.75 8.79 -51.24
N ASP A 85 7.39 9.45 -52.21
CA ASP A 85 8.37 8.82 -53.08
C ASP A 85 9.47 8.19 -52.21
N HIS A 86 9.45 6.87 -52.15
CA HIS A 86 10.48 6.05 -51.51
C HIS A 86 11.34 5.31 -52.53
N SER A 87 11.74 6.02 -53.60
CA SER A 87 12.78 5.58 -54.53
C SER A 87 14.21 5.84 -54.00
N HIS A 88 14.61 5.16 -52.92
CA HIS A 88 16.03 4.96 -52.59
C HIS A 88 16.34 3.52 -52.18
N ALA A 89 16.36 2.64 -53.18
CA ALA A 89 16.88 1.28 -53.04
C ALA A 89 18.41 1.29 -53.14
N ALA A 90 19.11 0.94 -52.05
CA ALA A 90 20.52 0.56 -52.07
C ALA A 90 20.76 -0.56 -51.05
N PRO A 91 21.19 -1.78 -51.47
CA PRO A 91 21.24 -2.94 -50.59
C PRO A 91 22.65 -3.28 -50.06
N VAL A 92 22.67 -4.21 -49.09
CA VAL A 92 23.81 -5.02 -48.63
C VAL A 92 24.85 -4.34 -47.72
N GLN A 93 24.80 -4.71 -46.43
CA GLN A 93 25.97 -5.32 -45.79
C GLN A 93 25.54 -6.44 -44.84
N GLN A 94 25.86 -7.69 -45.21
CA GLN A 94 25.63 -8.87 -44.38
C GLN A 94 26.64 -8.89 -43.22
N VAL A 95 26.22 -8.44 -42.03
CA VAL A 95 27.00 -8.69 -40.82
C VAL A 95 26.65 -10.10 -40.30
N ARG A 96 27.46 -11.08 -40.68
CA ARG A 96 27.39 -12.44 -40.11
C ARG A 96 27.63 -12.37 -38.61
N GLY A 97 26.69 -12.88 -37.80
CA GLY A 97 26.76 -12.74 -36.34
C GLY A 97 25.56 -13.32 -35.60
N GLY A 98 25.21 -14.59 -35.86
CA GLY A 98 24.19 -15.29 -35.08
C GLY A 98 24.61 -15.45 -33.63
N ALA A 99 23.91 -14.76 -32.72
CA ALA A 99 24.00 -14.89 -31.25
C ALA A 99 23.00 -13.99 -30.47
N ARG A 100 22.29 -13.06 -31.14
CA ARG A 100 21.51 -12.00 -30.47
C ARG A 100 20.00 -12.29 -30.30
N ALA A 101 19.51 -13.44 -30.75
CA ALA A 101 18.10 -13.83 -30.60
C ALA A 101 17.81 -14.50 -29.24
N ASP A 102 18.64 -15.48 -28.84
CA ASP A 102 18.37 -16.33 -27.67
C ASP A 102 18.52 -15.63 -26.31
N ALA A 103 19.29 -14.55 -26.24
CA ALA A 103 19.51 -13.77 -25.02
C ALA A 103 18.23 -13.10 -24.46
N ARG A 104 17.14 -13.00 -25.25
CA ARG A 104 15.82 -12.57 -24.76
C ARG A 104 15.00 -13.71 -24.15
N ARG A 105 15.17 -14.95 -24.62
CA ARG A 105 14.33 -16.10 -24.22
C ARG A 105 14.71 -16.66 -22.84
N ALA A 106 15.98 -16.55 -22.45
CA ALA A 106 16.50 -17.00 -21.16
C ALA A 106 15.99 -16.22 -19.92
N ARG A 107 15.22 -15.13 -20.09
CA ARG A 107 14.71 -14.30 -18.97
C ARG A 107 13.34 -14.73 -18.43
N ARG A 108 12.72 -15.79 -18.96
CA ARG A 108 11.39 -16.27 -18.54
C ARG A 108 11.40 -17.75 -18.13
N ALA A 109 12.49 -18.22 -17.53
CA ALA A 109 12.44 -19.37 -16.65
C ALA A 109 11.87 -18.92 -15.30
N GLN A 110 10.54 -18.90 -15.19
CA GLN A 110 9.87 -18.78 -13.88
C GLN A 110 10.29 -19.99 -13.04
N PRO A 111 10.63 -19.84 -11.74
CA PRO A 111 10.73 -21.00 -10.85
C PRO A 111 9.35 -21.65 -10.77
N VAL A 112 9.25 -22.89 -11.27
CA VAL A 112 7.99 -23.63 -11.34
C VAL A 112 7.66 -24.13 -9.93
N GLY A 113 6.84 -23.37 -9.21
CA GLY A 113 6.42 -23.68 -7.83
C GLY A 113 6.12 -22.47 -6.95
N GLU A 114 6.48 -21.25 -7.34
CA GLU A 114 6.15 -20.03 -6.58
C GLU A 114 4.71 -19.55 -6.87
N ALA A 115 3.95 -19.19 -5.84
CA ALA A 115 2.62 -18.57 -5.98
C ALA A 115 2.67 -17.29 -6.86
N PRO A 116 1.61 -16.96 -7.62
CA PRO A 116 1.62 -15.83 -8.55
C PRO A 116 1.86 -14.51 -7.82
N VAL A 117 3.01 -13.88 -8.08
CA VAL A 117 3.39 -12.59 -7.49
C VAL A 117 2.91 -11.46 -8.39
N VAL A 118 1.88 -10.74 -7.93
CA VAL A 118 1.35 -9.55 -8.61
C VAL A 118 2.14 -8.32 -8.16
N ARG A 119 2.51 -7.41 -9.08
CA ARG A 119 3.40 -6.27 -8.79
C ARG A 119 2.88 -4.96 -9.36
N ALA A 120 2.67 -3.96 -8.50
CA ALA A 120 2.44 -2.57 -8.88
C ALA A 120 3.67 -1.69 -8.60
N VAL A 121 3.92 -0.69 -9.46
CA VAL A 121 5.02 0.28 -9.28
C VAL A 121 4.59 1.69 -9.66
N ALA A 122 4.62 2.62 -8.70
CA ALA A 122 4.56 4.05 -8.99
C ALA A 122 5.97 4.65 -9.07
N LYS A 123 6.28 5.36 -10.17
CA LYS A 123 7.61 5.95 -10.40
C LYS A 123 7.58 7.47 -10.30
N TYR A 124 8.69 8.05 -9.83
CA TYR A 124 8.91 9.50 -9.72
C TYR A 124 7.94 10.22 -8.77
N VAL A 125 7.43 9.49 -7.77
CA VAL A 125 6.54 10.03 -6.73
C VAL A 125 7.27 11.15 -5.99
N ARG A 126 6.57 12.27 -5.73
CA ARG A 126 7.16 13.50 -5.14
C ARG A 126 7.35 13.43 -3.62
N THR A 127 7.45 12.21 -3.08
CA THR A 127 7.67 11.90 -1.68
C THR A 127 9.15 11.54 -1.44
N THR A 128 9.66 11.84 -0.25
CA THR A 128 11.02 11.44 0.14
C THR A 128 11.02 9.98 0.57
N PRO A 129 11.93 9.12 0.07
CA PRO A 129 11.94 7.67 0.36
C PRO A 129 11.84 7.34 1.85
N ARG A 130 12.58 8.05 2.73
CA ARG A 130 12.48 7.89 4.20
C ARG A 130 11.06 8.05 4.76
N LYS A 131 10.24 8.95 4.20
CA LYS A 131 8.84 9.15 4.63
C LYS A 131 7.92 8.03 4.12
N ALA A 132 8.18 7.51 2.93
CA ALA A 132 7.43 6.39 2.36
C ALA A 132 7.75 5.07 3.10
N ARG A 133 9.02 4.83 3.47
CA ARG A 133 9.46 3.64 4.23
C ARG A 133 8.72 3.48 5.57
N LEU A 134 8.54 4.57 6.33
CA LEU A 134 7.77 4.56 7.57
C LEU A 134 6.34 4.01 7.44
N ILE A 135 5.74 4.05 6.25
CA ILE A 135 4.43 3.46 5.98
C ILE A 135 4.58 2.05 5.40
N ALA A 136 5.56 1.83 4.52
CA ALA A 136 5.89 0.51 4.00
C ALA A 136 6.14 -0.51 5.12
N ASP A 137 6.81 -0.11 6.19
CA ASP A 137 7.07 -0.94 7.37
C ASP A 137 5.81 -1.20 8.22
N LEU A 138 4.75 -0.38 8.10
CA LEU A 138 3.47 -0.58 8.78
C LEU A 138 2.49 -1.50 8.04
N ILE A 139 2.65 -1.63 6.71
CA ILE A 139 1.77 -2.44 5.84
C ILE A 139 2.45 -3.72 5.31
N ARG A 140 3.73 -3.95 5.62
CA ARG A 140 4.43 -5.20 5.27
C ARG A 140 3.78 -6.39 5.99
N ASP A 141 3.68 -7.51 5.29
CA ASP A 141 3.18 -8.80 5.80
C ASP A 141 1.71 -8.76 6.30
N LYS A 142 0.92 -7.80 5.82
CA LYS A 142 -0.51 -7.66 6.14
C LYS A 142 -1.42 -8.03 4.98
N ASP A 143 -2.63 -8.45 5.33
CA ASP A 143 -3.73 -8.65 4.39
C ASP A 143 -4.14 -7.31 3.75
N VAL A 144 -4.64 -7.35 2.51
CA VAL A 144 -5.03 -6.13 1.75
C VAL A 144 -6.08 -5.29 2.49
N GLU A 145 -7.07 -5.93 3.13
CA GLU A 145 -8.10 -5.24 3.92
C GLU A 145 -7.49 -4.47 5.10
N GLN A 146 -6.63 -5.12 5.89
CA GLN A 146 -5.93 -4.49 7.01
C GLN A 146 -5.05 -3.33 6.53
N ALA A 147 -4.37 -3.50 5.39
CA ALA A 147 -3.54 -2.46 4.80
C ALA A 147 -4.38 -1.25 4.32
N ARG A 148 -5.56 -1.48 3.72
CA ARG A 148 -6.52 -0.40 3.36
C ARG A 148 -6.91 0.41 4.60
N ALA A 149 -7.29 -0.24 5.71
CA ALA A 149 -7.65 0.43 6.96
C ALA A 149 -6.48 1.26 7.55
N ILE A 150 -5.28 0.69 7.59
CA ILE A 150 -4.07 1.39 8.10
C ILE A 150 -3.74 2.62 7.24
N LEU A 151 -3.87 2.53 5.91
CA LEU A 151 -3.60 3.64 5.00
C LEU A 151 -4.66 4.74 5.13
N ALA A 152 -5.94 4.39 5.27
CA ALA A 152 -7.03 5.34 5.44
C ALA A 152 -6.90 6.19 6.72
N HIS A 153 -6.46 5.59 7.83
CA HIS A 153 -6.34 6.27 9.13
C HIS A 153 -4.92 6.82 9.42
N SER A 154 -3.99 6.72 8.47
CA SER A 154 -2.61 7.21 8.68
C SER A 154 -2.52 8.74 8.58
N THR A 155 -2.00 9.38 9.63
CA THR A 155 -1.73 10.84 9.66
C THR A 155 -0.58 11.28 8.74
N ARG A 156 0.04 10.36 7.99
CA ARG A 156 1.21 10.63 7.15
C ARG A 156 0.80 10.85 5.69
N SER A 157 1.17 11.99 5.10
CA SER A 157 0.82 12.33 3.70
C SER A 157 1.20 11.27 2.66
N ALA A 158 2.24 10.48 2.91
CA ALA A 158 2.68 9.41 2.01
C ALA A 158 1.69 8.21 1.96
N ALA A 159 0.69 8.16 2.84
CA ALA A 159 -0.35 7.14 2.82
C ALA A 159 -1.23 7.25 1.57
N GLN A 160 -1.49 8.48 1.11
CA GLN A 160 -2.23 8.76 -0.12
C GLN A 160 -1.51 8.26 -1.37
N ASP A 161 -0.17 8.31 -1.38
CA ASP A 161 0.65 7.73 -2.45
C ASP A 161 0.54 6.20 -2.43
N TRP A 162 0.60 5.58 -1.24
CA TRP A 162 0.52 4.13 -1.07
C TRP A 162 -0.87 3.54 -1.36
N SER A 163 -1.97 4.23 -0.99
CA SER A 163 -3.35 3.78 -1.26
C SER A 163 -3.55 3.52 -2.74
N LYS A 164 -3.18 4.49 -3.59
CA LYS A 164 -3.26 4.40 -5.05
C LYS A 164 -2.43 3.25 -5.63
N VAL A 165 -1.28 2.95 -5.02
CA VAL A 165 -0.44 1.81 -5.46
C VAL A 165 -1.05 0.48 -5.02
N LEU A 166 -1.70 0.43 -3.86
CA LEU A 166 -2.41 -0.76 -3.35
C LEU A 166 -3.67 -1.04 -4.19
N GLU A 167 -4.50 -0.03 -4.42
CA GLU A 167 -5.67 -0.09 -5.33
C GLU A 167 -5.25 -0.59 -6.72
N SER A 168 -4.17 -0.02 -7.28
CA SER A 168 -3.61 -0.48 -8.55
C SER A 168 -3.07 -1.92 -8.49
N ALA A 169 -2.50 -2.36 -7.35
CA ALA A 169 -2.02 -3.73 -7.20
C ALA A 169 -3.18 -4.75 -7.16
N VAL A 170 -4.27 -4.42 -6.47
CA VAL A 170 -5.49 -5.24 -6.41
C VAL A 170 -6.15 -5.32 -7.79
N ALA A 171 -6.37 -4.18 -8.46
CA ALA A 171 -6.93 -4.17 -9.81
C ALA A 171 -6.05 -4.95 -10.82
N ASN A 172 -4.72 -4.96 -10.64
CA ASN A 172 -3.83 -5.79 -11.47
C ASN A 172 -3.95 -7.29 -11.15
N ALA A 173 -4.29 -7.67 -9.92
CA ALA A 173 -4.50 -9.06 -9.52
C ALA A 173 -5.81 -9.61 -10.08
N GLU A 174 -6.89 -8.83 -9.97
CA GLU A 174 -8.21 -9.15 -10.51
C GLU A 174 -8.15 -9.28 -12.05
N ASN A 175 -7.67 -8.24 -12.75
CA ASN A 175 -7.75 -8.19 -14.22
C ASN A 175 -6.74 -9.08 -14.97
N ASN A 176 -5.58 -9.41 -14.39
CA ASN A 176 -4.53 -10.20 -15.09
C ASN A 176 -4.34 -11.62 -14.55
N HIS A 177 -4.84 -11.90 -13.35
CA HIS A 177 -4.63 -13.17 -12.66
C HIS A 177 -5.93 -13.79 -12.11
N GLU A 178 -7.07 -13.13 -12.28
CA GLU A 178 -8.40 -13.60 -11.85
C GLU A 178 -8.45 -13.95 -10.35
N LEU A 179 -7.62 -13.26 -9.55
CA LEU A 179 -7.53 -13.44 -8.10
C LEU A 179 -8.56 -12.58 -7.37
N ILE A 180 -9.14 -13.12 -6.29
CA ILE A 180 -10.04 -12.41 -5.39
C ILE A 180 -9.23 -11.37 -4.61
N GLY A 181 -9.58 -10.09 -4.76
CA GLY A 181 -8.80 -8.96 -4.22
C GLY A 181 -8.61 -8.94 -2.71
N ASP A 182 -9.56 -9.52 -1.96
CA ASP A 182 -9.55 -9.55 -0.49
C ASP A 182 -8.78 -10.76 0.09
N GLU A 183 -8.54 -11.80 -0.72
CA GLU A 183 -7.73 -12.98 -0.36
C GLU A 183 -6.22 -12.77 -0.64
N LEU A 184 -5.80 -11.51 -0.79
CA LEU A 184 -4.43 -11.12 -1.08
C LEU A 184 -3.71 -10.61 0.18
N ARG A 185 -2.44 -11.00 0.31
CA ARG A 185 -1.51 -10.49 1.32
C ARG A 185 -0.33 -9.76 0.68
N ILE A 186 0.21 -8.78 1.40
CA ILE A 186 1.35 -7.98 0.97
C ILE A 186 2.66 -8.72 1.27
N LYS A 187 3.26 -9.35 0.25
CA LYS A 187 4.53 -10.09 0.36
C LYS A 187 5.77 -9.19 0.45
N ALA A 188 5.78 -8.06 -0.27
CA ALA A 188 6.90 -7.14 -0.21
C ALA A 188 6.49 -5.70 -0.53
N VAL A 189 7.02 -4.75 0.25
CA VAL A 189 6.84 -3.31 0.03
C VAL A 189 8.18 -2.62 0.10
N VAL A 190 8.54 -1.92 -0.98
CA VAL A 190 9.83 -1.25 -1.14
C VAL A 190 9.64 0.18 -1.63
N ALA A 191 10.33 1.11 -0.98
CA ALA A 191 10.42 2.52 -1.40
C ALA A 191 11.87 2.87 -1.72
N ASP A 192 12.20 2.87 -3.01
CA ASP A 192 13.53 3.15 -3.54
C ASP A 192 13.76 4.66 -3.72
N ASP A 193 15.04 5.05 -3.70
CA ASP A 193 15.46 6.42 -3.99
C ASP A 193 15.34 6.72 -5.49
N GLY A 194 14.55 7.73 -5.85
CA GLY A 194 14.41 8.24 -7.21
C GLY A 194 15.37 9.40 -7.52
N PRO A 195 15.33 9.94 -8.76
CA PRO A 195 16.14 11.09 -9.15
C PRO A 195 15.91 12.28 -8.21
N THR A 196 17.01 12.88 -7.77
CA THR A 196 17.00 14.03 -6.84
C THR A 196 17.26 15.33 -7.59
N LEU A 197 16.28 16.22 -7.60
CA LEU A 197 16.41 17.52 -8.24
C LEU A 197 17.15 18.48 -7.30
N LYS A 198 18.26 19.04 -7.77
CA LYS A 198 19.07 20.02 -7.04
C LYS A 198 18.47 21.41 -7.23
N ARG A 199 18.34 22.19 -6.15
CA ARG A 199 17.97 23.61 -6.14
C ARG A 199 18.90 24.35 -5.18
N PHE A 200 19.09 25.65 -5.39
CA PHE A 200 19.91 26.49 -4.51
C PHE A 200 19.02 27.48 -3.77
N GLN A 201 19.34 27.73 -2.50
CA GLN A 201 18.70 28.76 -1.68
C GLN A 201 19.78 29.77 -1.25
N PRO A 202 19.60 31.07 -1.49
CA PRO A 202 20.51 32.10 -1.01
C PRO A 202 20.46 32.18 0.53
N ARG A 203 21.60 32.46 1.14
CA ARG A 203 21.79 32.66 2.59
C ARG A 203 22.69 33.87 2.82
N ALA A 204 22.79 34.29 4.08
CA ALA A 204 23.64 35.41 4.49
C ALA A 204 25.11 35.24 4.04
N GLN A 205 25.81 36.37 3.87
CA GLN A 205 27.22 36.43 3.45
C GLN A 205 27.50 35.77 2.08
N GLY A 206 26.58 35.92 1.12
CA GLY A 206 26.76 35.40 -0.25
C GLY A 206 26.77 33.86 -0.37
N ARG A 207 26.40 33.14 0.69
CA ARG A 207 26.44 31.67 0.73
C ARG A 207 25.23 31.08 0.01
N ALA A 208 25.41 30.00 -0.75
CA ALA A 208 24.33 29.25 -1.40
C ALA A 208 24.22 27.84 -0.80
N TYR A 209 23.06 27.50 -0.23
CA TYR A 209 22.79 26.17 0.32
C TYR A 209 22.02 25.32 -0.71
N ARG A 210 22.28 24.01 -0.75
CA ARG A 210 21.64 23.08 -1.69
C ARG A 210 20.38 22.46 -1.06
N ILE A 211 19.22 22.70 -1.66
CA ILE A 211 17.99 21.97 -1.39
C ILE A 211 17.91 20.77 -2.34
N ASN A 212 17.73 19.58 -1.79
CA ASN A 212 17.54 18.34 -2.54
C ASN A 212 16.05 17.97 -2.56
N LYS A 213 15.37 18.20 -3.69
CA LYS A 213 14.00 17.73 -3.92
C LYS A 213 14.06 16.27 -4.39
N ARG A 214 14.09 15.35 -3.42
CA ARG A 214 14.11 13.89 -3.65
C ARG A 214 12.77 13.42 -4.21
N THR A 215 12.81 12.33 -4.97
CA THR A 215 11.63 11.56 -5.38
C THR A 215 11.81 10.10 -4.96
N SER A 216 10.76 9.30 -5.05
CA SER A 216 10.80 7.86 -4.75
C SER A 216 10.18 7.02 -5.87
N HIS A 217 10.57 5.76 -5.92
CA HIS A 217 9.85 4.70 -6.63
C HIS A 217 9.22 3.79 -5.58
N LEU A 218 7.91 3.59 -5.67
CA LEU A 218 7.14 2.78 -4.73
C LEU A 218 6.76 1.47 -5.42
N THR A 219 7.05 0.33 -4.79
CA THR A 219 6.75 -1.01 -5.30
C THR A 219 5.97 -1.79 -4.24
N ILE A 220 4.83 -2.35 -4.64
CA ILE A 220 4.09 -3.36 -3.86
C ILE A 220 4.14 -4.68 -4.63
N GLN A 221 4.33 -5.78 -3.90
CA GLN A 221 4.13 -7.15 -4.38
C GLN A 221 3.06 -7.82 -3.52
N LEU A 222 2.03 -8.34 -4.17
CA LEU A 222 0.97 -9.14 -3.55
C LEU A 222 1.16 -10.62 -3.90
N THR A 223 0.73 -11.49 -3.00
CA THR A 223 0.48 -12.92 -3.29
C THR A 223 -0.90 -13.31 -2.77
N PRO A 224 -1.48 -14.39 -3.30
CA PRO A 224 -2.53 -15.11 -2.58
C PRO A 224 -2.13 -15.37 -1.13
N LYS A 225 -3.13 -15.41 -0.26
CA LYS A 225 -2.99 -15.83 1.13
C LYS A 225 -2.92 -17.35 1.17
N ASP A 226 -1.73 -17.89 1.47
CA ASP A 226 -1.64 -19.28 1.89
C ASP A 226 -2.23 -19.36 3.30
N GLU A 227 -3.29 -20.16 3.49
CA GLU A 227 -3.78 -20.53 4.82
C GLU A 227 -2.75 -21.46 5.49
N VAL A 228 -2.42 -21.14 6.75
CA VAL A 228 -1.47 -21.86 7.62
C VAL A 228 -2.17 -22.24 8.91
#